data_AF-A0A9E5NZE7-F1
#
_entry.id   AF-A0A9E5NZE7-F1
#
_cell.length_a   1.000
_cell.length_b   1.000
_cell.length_c   1.000
_cell.angle_alpha   90.00
_cell.angle_beta   90.00
_cell.angle_gamma   90.00
#
_symmetry.space_group_name_H-M   'P 1'
#
loop_
_entity.id
_entity.type
_entity.pdbx_description
1 polymer ?
#
loop_
_entity_poly.entity_id
_entity_poly.type
_entity_poly.pdbx_seq_one_letter_code
_entity_poly.pdbx_strand_id
1 'polypeptide(L)'
;MEMKYAGYDMIILEGKAQRPVFLWIDDGQVELRDAQHLWGKTSTETELAIIAETHPDAKVACIGPAGENLVLLACVMSDMGRAAGRSGVGAVMGSKNLKAIAVHGTRGLKVADKTAFLTAMQEAYNAIDTPDTEHFHQIGTPGVLGLVKEFGALPTRNFQSGVNEDWEKISGETLATTISTRKNMGLACPACPVGCGRVTKVVNPKFAGEGVGPEYETIGLLGSSCETNDLEAVSKAGFMCNEMGMDTISVGGTIACAMELYERGFLPMKDVGMPLNFGNSEAVV
;
A
#
# COMPACT_ATOMS: atom_id res chain seq x y z
N MET A 1 -14.54 -7.68 -3.87
CA MET A 1 -15.59 -8.56 -4.46
C MET A 1 -16.39 -9.24 -3.36
N GLU A 2 -15.75 -9.78 -2.34
CA GLU A 2 -16.36 -10.51 -1.22
C GLU A 2 -17.63 -9.90 -0.62
N MET A 3 -17.65 -8.59 -0.35
CA MET A 3 -18.87 -7.90 0.13
C MET A 3 -20.09 -8.08 -0.77
N LYS A 4 -19.89 -8.02 -2.10
CA LYS A 4 -20.96 -8.19 -3.08
C LYS A 4 -21.44 -9.65 -3.10
N TYR A 5 -20.54 -10.61 -2.93
CA TYR A 5 -20.90 -12.02 -2.79
C TYR A 5 -21.62 -12.32 -1.47
N ALA A 6 -21.31 -11.61 -0.39
CA ALA A 6 -22.08 -11.68 0.85
C ALA A 6 -23.47 -11.00 0.74
N GLY A 7 -23.68 -10.19 -0.30
CA GLY A 7 -24.95 -9.52 -0.60
C GLY A 7 -25.07 -8.11 -0.04
N TYR A 8 -23.95 -7.42 0.22
CA TYR A 8 -23.91 -6.05 0.70
C TYR A 8 -23.25 -5.10 -0.30
N ASP A 9 -23.82 -3.92 -0.45
CA ASP A 9 -23.25 -2.84 -1.28
C ASP A 9 -22.35 -1.90 -0.47
N MET A 10 -22.67 -1.70 0.81
CA MET A 10 -21.97 -0.78 1.70
C MET A 10 -22.08 -1.25 3.15
N ILE A 11 -21.07 -0.92 3.95
CA ILE A 11 -21.10 -1.05 5.41
C ILE A 11 -20.91 0.37 5.97
N ILE A 12 -21.85 0.82 6.80
CA ILE A 12 -21.79 2.12 7.46
C ILE A 12 -21.50 1.89 8.94
N LEU A 13 -20.39 2.45 9.42
CA LEU A 13 -19.91 2.27 10.79
C LEU A 13 -20.09 3.55 11.60
N GLU A 14 -21.07 3.52 12.49
CA GLU A 14 -21.38 4.63 13.39
C GLU A 14 -20.91 4.37 14.82
N GLY A 15 -20.77 5.44 15.61
CA GLY A 15 -20.33 5.34 17.00
C GLY A 15 -18.88 4.87 17.17
N LYS A 16 -18.60 4.28 18.34
CA LYS A 16 -17.30 3.75 18.78
C LYS A 16 -17.53 2.56 19.71
N ALA A 17 -16.79 1.46 19.51
CA ALA A 17 -16.85 0.31 20.39
C ALA A 17 -16.12 0.58 21.73
N GLN A 18 -16.58 -0.01 22.84
CA GLN A 18 -15.96 0.17 24.16
C GLN A 18 -14.57 -0.48 24.30
N ARG A 19 -14.29 -1.48 23.47
CA ARG A 19 -13.02 -2.23 23.38
C ARG A 19 -12.72 -2.51 21.89
N PRO A 20 -11.48 -2.87 21.53
CA PRO A 20 -11.15 -3.36 20.21
C PRO A 20 -12.08 -4.48 19.73
N VAL A 21 -12.66 -4.30 18.55
CA VAL A 21 -13.51 -5.30 17.88
C VAL A 21 -13.14 -5.43 16.41
N PHE A 22 -13.56 -6.51 15.77
CA PHE A 22 -13.62 -6.60 14.32
C PHE A 22 -15.02 -7.04 13.86
N LEU A 23 -15.42 -6.60 12.67
CA LEU A 23 -16.68 -7.00 12.05
C LEU A 23 -16.45 -8.27 11.23
N TRP A 24 -17.19 -9.33 11.52
CA TRP A 24 -17.22 -10.55 10.72
C TRP A 24 -18.54 -10.64 9.95
N ILE A 25 -18.45 -10.89 8.65
CA ILE A 25 -19.58 -11.11 7.77
C ILE A 25 -19.39 -12.44 7.06
N ASP A 26 -20.29 -13.39 7.29
CA ASP A 26 -20.37 -14.67 6.58
C ASP A 26 -21.74 -14.79 5.92
N ASP A 27 -21.80 -14.40 4.64
CA ASP A 27 -23.04 -14.21 3.90
C ASP A 27 -24.08 -13.38 4.68
N GLY A 28 -25.12 -14.00 5.23
CA GLY A 28 -26.19 -13.30 5.96
C GLY A 28 -25.91 -13.11 7.45
N GLN A 29 -24.82 -13.69 7.98
CA GLN A 29 -24.45 -13.63 9.39
C GLN A 29 -23.48 -12.47 9.59
N VAL A 30 -23.84 -11.53 10.46
CA VAL A 30 -23.05 -10.33 10.74
C VAL A 30 -22.87 -10.20 12.24
N GLU A 31 -21.61 -10.12 12.69
CA GLU A 31 -21.30 -10.01 14.11
C GLU A 31 -20.06 -9.15 14.38
N LEU A 32 -20.06 -8.48 15.53
CA LEU A 32 -18.88 -7.83 16.09
C LEU A 32 -18.19 -8.78 17.06
N ARG A 33 -16.97 -9.20 16.73
CA ARG A 33 -16.14 -10.08 17.55
C ARG A 33 -15.08 -9.28 18.31
N ASP A 34 -14.61 -9.83 19.44
CA ASP A 34 -13.49 -9.23 20.19
C ASP A 34 -12.22 -9.21 19.32
N ALA A 35 -11.46 -8.13 19.41
CA ALA A 35 -10.17 -7.99 18.72
C ALA A 35 -9.05 -7.55 19.67
N GLN A 36 -9.18 -7.75 20.98
CA GLN A 36 -8.15 -7.32 21.93
C GLN A 36 -6.83 -8.09 21.71
N HIS A 37 -6.90 -9.36 21.32
CA HIS A 37 -5.73 -10.17 20.95
C HIS A 37 -5.09 -9.75 19.63
N LEU A 38 -5.78 -8.95 18.81
CA LEU A 38 -5.29 -8.43 17.54
C LEU A 38 -4.74 -7.00 17.65
N TRP A 39 -5.15 -6.25 18.67
CA TRP A 39 -4.71 -4.87 18.87
C TRP A 39 -3.20 -4.82 19.10
N GLY A 40 -2.49 -3.97 18.35
CA GLY A 40 -1.04 -3.86 18.32
C GLY A 40 -0.34 -4.74 17.29
N LYS A 41 -1.03 -5.71 16.67
CA LYS A 41 -0.49 -6.51 15.56
C LYS A 41 -0.37 -5.69 14.28
N THR A 42 0.60 -6.04 13.44
CA THR A 42 0.73 -5.45 12.10
C THR A 42 -0.46 -5.80 11.22
N SER A 43 -0.61 -5.10 10.09
CA SER A 43 -1.67 -5.35 9.11
C SER A 43 -1.68 -6.81 8.64
N THR A 44 -0.51 -7.35 8.26
CA THR A 44 -0.40 -8.73 7.76
C THR A 44 -0.66 -9.76 8.86
N GLU A 45 -0.11 -9.55 10.06
CA GLU A 45 -0.39 -10.42 11.21
C GLU A 45 -1.88 -10.45 11.57
N THR A 46 -2.56 -9.31 11.46
CA THR A 46 -4.00 -9.19 11.71
C THR A 46 -4.80 -9.94 10.67
N GLU A 47 -4.52 -9.72 9.38
CA GLU A 47 -5.20 -10.39 8.27
C GLU A 47 -5.09 -11.92 8.39
N LEU A 48 -3.87 -12.43 8.61
CA LEU A 48 -3.62 -13.87 8.76
C LEU A 48 -4.30 -14.47 9.99
N ALA A 49 -4.28 -13.76 11.13
CA ALA A 49 -4.92 -14.23 12.35
C ALA A 49 -6.46 -14.30 12.19
N ILE A 50 -7.05 -13.30 11.53
CA ILE A 50 -8.49 -13.29 11.27
C ILE A 50 -8.88 -14.41 10.31
N ILE A 51 -8.15 -14.61 9.20
CA ILE A 51 -8.41 -15.71 8.27
C ILE A 51 -8.34 -17.07 8.98
N ALA A 52 -7.37 -17.25 9.88
CA ALA A 52 -7.21 -18.48 10.66
C ALA A 52 -8.34 -18.71 11.68
N GLU A 53 -8.90 -17.66 12.29
CA GLU A 53 -9.98 -17.77 13.28
C GLU A 53 -11.40 -17.73 12.67
N THR A 54 -11.54 -17.36 11.39
CA THR A 54 -12.83 -17.27 10.69
C THR A 54 -12.97 -18.29 9.56
N HIS A 55 -12.42 -18.01 8.38
CA HIS A 55 -12.56 -18.81 7.17
C HIS A 55 -11.36 -18.60 6.22
N PRO A 56 -10.82 -19.67 5.59
CA PRO A 56 -9.64 -19.57 4.71
C PRO A 56 -9.84 -18.67 3.48
N ASP A 57 -11.08 -18.55 2.98
CA ASP A 57 -11.41 -17.72 1.82
C ASP A 57 -11.82 -16.28 2.19
N ALA A 58 -11.81 -15.93 3.48
CA ALA A 58 -12.18 -14.59 3.93
C ALA A 58 -11.26 -13.52 3.32
N LYS A 59 -11.82 -12.33 3.09
CA LYS A 59 -11.09 -11.11 2.75
C LYS A 59 -11.16 -10.14 3.90
N VAL A 60 -10.01 -9.58 4.28
CA VAL A 60 -9.87 -8.75 5.46
C VAL A 60 -9.38 -7.36 5.05
N ALA A 61 -10.09 -6.33 5.49
CA ALA A 61 -9.63 -4.96 5.50
C ALA A 61 -9.36 -4.57 6.96
N CYS A 62 -8.12 -4.17 7.28
CA CYS A 62 -7.70 -3.93 8.66
C CYS A 62 -6.83 -2.68 8.81
N ILE A 63 -6.61 -2.25 10.04
CA ILE A 63 -5.62 -1.23 10.38
C ILE A 63 -4.41 -1.88 11.05
N GLY A 64 -3.22 -1.34 10.79
CA GLY A 64 -2.03 -1.61 11.59
C GLY A 64 -1.93 -0.65 12.80
N PRO A 65 -0.80 -0.69 13.54
CA PRO A 65 -0.57 0.16 14.70
C PRO A 65 -0.72 1.67 14.44
N ALA A 66 -0.50 2.15 13.21
CA ALA A 66 -0.67 3.57 12.90
C ALA A 66 -2.14 4.01 13.01
N GLY A 67 -3.08 3.17 12.57
CA GLY A 67 -4.51 3.44 12.71
C GLY A 67 -4.95 3.41 14.17
N GLU A 68 -4.46 2.44 14.94
CA GLU A 68 -4.73 2.31 16.37
C GLU A 68 -4.25 3.53 17.18
N ASN A 69 -3.09 4.08 16.79
CA ASN A 69 -2.50 5.27 17.41
C ASN A 69 -2.98 6.59 16.78
N LEU A 70 -4.00 6.55 15.93
CA LEU A 70 -4.63 7.73 15.30
C LEU A 70 -3.65 8.61 14.51
N VAL A 71 -2.63 7.98 13.91
CA VAL A 71 -1.69 8.69 13.01
C VAL A 71 -2.48 9.26 11.84
N LEU A 72 -2.38 10.57 11.59
CA LEU A 72 -3.21 11.28 10.61
C LEU A 72 -3.09 10.76 9.17
N LEU A 73 -2.03 10.03 8.86
CA LEU A 73 -1.73 9.41 7.58
C LEU A 73 -1.92 7.88 7.59
N ALA A 74 -2.67 7.36 8.55
CA ALA A 74 -2.97 5.94 8.64
C ALA A 74 -3.96 5.46 7.56
N CYS A 75 -3.68 4.26 7.06
CA CYS A 75 -4.41 3.56 6.00
C CYS A 75 -5.34 2.49 6.55
N VAL A 76 -6.26 2.03 5.71
CA VAL A 76 -6.85 0.70 5.83
C VAL A 76 -6.18 -0.21 4.79
N MET A 77 -5.68 -1.35 5.25
CA MET A 77 -4.89 -2.31 4.48
C MET A 77 -5.68 -3.59 4.19
N SER A 78 -5.43 -4.22 3.05
CA SER A 78 -5.95 -5.55 2.69
C SER A 78 -4.97 -6.30 1.78
N ASP A 79 -5.15 -7.62 1.68
CA ASP A 79 -4.38 -8.50 0.79
C ASP A 79 -2.86 -8.23 0.86
N MET A 80 -2.34 -8.08 2.09
CA MET A 80 -0.91 -7.89 2.42
C MET A 80 -0.20 -6.68 1.78
N GLY A 81 -0.94 -5.71 1.24
CA GLY A 81 -0.32 -4.51 0.65
C GLY A 81 -1.20 -3.66 -0.27
N ARG A 82 -2.49 -3.97 -0.39
CA ARG A 82 -3.47 -3.04 -0.97
C ARG A 82 -3.89 -2.05 0.11
N ALA A 83 -3.98 -0.77 -0.26
CA ALA A 83 -4.22 0.29 0.69
C ALA A 83 -5.37 1.21 0.22
N ALA A 84 -6.35 1.42 1.10
CA ALA A 84 -7.12 2.66 1.12
C ALA A 84 -6.30 3.67 1.93
N GLY A 85 -5.38 4.35 1.24
CA GLY A 85 -4.22 4.94 1.91
C GLY A 85 -4.40 6.35 2.46
N ARG A 86 -4.83 7.28 1.61
CA ARG A 86 -4.76 8.71 1.91
C ARG A 86 -5.95 9.18 2.77
N SER A 87 -5.88 10.42 3.25
CA SER A 87 -6.91 11.12 4.04
C SER A 87 -7.16 10.62 5.47
N GLY A 88 -6.29 9.74 6.00
CA GLY A 88 -6.34 9.32 7.40
C GLY A 88 -7.50 8.37 7.73
N VAL A 89 -7.99 7.63 6.73
CA VAL A 89 -9.11 6.70 6.90
C VAL A 89 -8.81 5.60 7.92
N GLY A 90 -7.56 5.18 8.06
CA GLY A 90 -7.13 4.25 9.11
C GLY A 90 -7.23 4.84 10.51
N ALA A 91 -6.96 6.13 10.68
CA ALA A 91 -7.14 6.81 11.96
C ALA A 91 -8.62 6.92 12.34
N VAL A 92 -9.49 7.16 11.36
CA VAL A 92 -10.95 7.16 11.60
C VAL A 92 -11.41 5.77 12.04
N MET A 93 -10.96 4.70 11.37
CA MET A 93 -11.29 3.32 11.74
C MET A 93 -10.77 2.98 13.15
N GLY A 94 -9.52 3.33 13.47
CA GLY A 94 -8.94 3.14 14.81
C GLY A 94 -9.63 3.95 15.89
N SER A 95 -10.10 5.17 15.60
CA SER A 95 -10.83 6.02 16.56
C SER A 95 -12.12 5.35 17.07
N LYS A 96 -12.70 4.45 16.28
CA LYS A 96 -13.89 3.67 16.57
C LYS A 96 -13.61 2.36 17.33
N ASN A 97 -12.35 2.08 17.64
CA ASN A 97 -11.87 0.79 18.17
C ASN A 97 -12.20 -0.39 17.24
N LEU A 98 -12.25 -0.15 15.93
CA LEU A 98 -12.48 -1.20 14.94
C LEU A 98 -11.14 -1.62 14.32
N LYS A 99 -10.69 -2.83 14.61
CA LYS A 99 -9.41 -3.37 14.12
C LYS A 99 -9.50 -3.83 12.67
N ALA A 100 -10.62 -4.45 12.29
CA ALA A 100 -10.81 -5.01 10.96
C ALA A 100 -12.29 -5.17 10.57
N ILE A 101 -12.50 -5.35 9.27
CA ILE A 101 -13.71 -5.89 8.66
C ILE A 101 -13.27 -7.10 7.86
N ALA A 102 -13.84 -8.26 8.18
CA ALA A 102 -13.59 -9.50 7.48
C ALA A 102 -14.89 -10.03 6.90
N VAL A 103 -14.82 -10.47 5.65
CA VAL A 103 -15.98 -10.87 4.87
C VAL A 103 -15.68 -12.19 4.18
N HIS A 104 -16.66 -13.09 4.19
CA HIS A 104 -16.74 -14.27 3.35
C HIS A 104 -18.12 -14.30 2.71
N GLY A 105 -18.16 -14.40 1.37
CA GLY A 105 -19.39 -14.34 0.60
C GLY A 105 -19.42 -15.41 -0.47
N THR A 106 -20.46 -16.23 -0.46
CA THR A 106 -20.55 -17.38 -1.38
C THR A 106 -21.59 -17.21 -2.48
N ARG A 107 -22.35 -16.10 -2.46
CA ARG A 107 -23.42 -15.88 -3.43
C ARG A 107 -22.84 -15.44 -4.76
N GLY A 108 -23.47 -15.88 -5.84
CA GLY A 108 -23.22 -15.34 -7.18
C GLY A 108 -23.83 -13.94 -7.36
N LEU A 109 -23.31 -13.19 -8.31
CA LEU A 109 -23.89 -11.92 -8.74
C LEU A 109 -24.88 -12.13 -9.88
N LYS A 110 -25.95 -11.34 -9.87
CA LYS A 110 -26.90 -11.24 -10.98
C LYS A 110 -26.66 -9.94 -11.72
N VAL A 111 -26.59 -10.05 -13.04
CA VAL A 111 -26.57 -8.91 -13.97
C VAL A 111 -27.87 -8.95 -14.80
N ALA A 112 -28.29 -7.79 -15.31
CA ALA A 112 -29.56 -7.68 -16.03
C ALA A 112 -29.58 -8.51 -17.32
N ASP A 113 -28.50 -8.47 -18.10
CA ASP A 113 -28.29 -9.29 -19.30
C ASP A 113 -26.89 -9.90 -19.26
N LYS A 114 -26.83 -11.22 -19.05
CA LYS A 114 -25.57 -11.95 -18.93
C LYS A 114 -24.81 -12.00 -20.25
N THR A 115 -25.50 -12.16 -21.37
CA THR A 115 -24.86 -12.29 -22.68
C THR A 115 -24.24 -10.96 -23.07
N ALA A 116 -25.02 -9.88 -22.98
CA ALA A 116 -24.53 -8.53 -23.28
C ALA A 116 -23.37 -8.13 -22.36
N PHE A 117 -23.45 -8.46 -21.06
CA PHE A 117 -22.38 -8.19 -20.10
C PHE A 117 -21.06 -8.91 -20.48
N LEU A 118 -21.13 -10.20 -20.82
CA LEU A 118 -19.94 -10.97 -21.18
C LEU A 118 -19.33 -10.49 -22.50
N THR A 119 -20.15 -10.10 -23.47
CA THR A 119 -19.68 -9.47 -24.72
C THR A 119 -18.94 -8.16 -24.42
N ALA A 120 -19.54 -7.27 -23.64
CA ALA A 120 -18.91 -5.99 -23.27
C ALA A 120 -17.62 -6.18 -22.46
N MET A 121 -17.59 -7.17 -21.56
CA MET A 121 -16.38 -7.51 -20.79
C MET A 121 -15.25 -7.96 -21.72
N GLN A 122 -15.54 -8.82 -22.70
CA GLN A 122 -14.54 -9.28 -23.67
C GLN A 122 -14.03 -8.14 -24.55
N GLU A 123 -14.92 -7.26 -25.01
CA GLU A 123 -14.55 -6.06 -25.76
C GLU A 123 -13.63 -5.15 -24.93
N ALA A 124 -13.94 -4.94 -23.65
CA ALA A 124 -13.11 -4.16 -22.74
C ALA A 124 -11.72 -4.78 -22.54
N TYR A 125 -11.64 -6.10 -22.37
CA TYR A 125 -10.35 -6.80 -22.24
C TYR A 125 -9.51 -6.69 -23.52
N ASN A 126 -10.14 -6.86 -24.69
CA ASN A 126 -9.45 -6.69 -25.96
C ASN A 126 -8.99 -5.25 -26.18
N ALA A 127 -9.77 -4.25 -25.74
CA ALA A 127 -9.44 -2.84 -25.91
C ALA A 127 -8.23 -2.38 -25.07
N ILE A 128 -7.96 -3.05 -23.95
CA ILE A 128 -6.81 -2.75 -23.09
C ILE A 128 -5.62 -3.69 -23.34
N ASP A 129 -5.73 -4.63 -24.27
CA ASP A 129 -4.60 -5.47 -24.69
C ASP A 129 -3.67 -4.67 -25.62
N THR A 130 -2.87 -3.79 -25.03
CA THR A 130 -1.99 -2.84 -25.70
C THR A 130 -0.56 -2.90 -25.16
N PRO A 131 0.44 -2.32 -25.85
CA PRO A 131 1.81 -2.24 -25.33
C PRO A 131 1.92 -1.57 -23.95
N ASP A 132 1.01 -0.66 -23.61
CA ASP A 132 0.98 -0.01 -22.28
C ASP A 132 0.59 -1.01 -21.18
N THR A 133 -0.34 -1.93 -21.47
CA THR A 133 -0.70 -3.00 -20.54
C THR A 133 0.44 -3.98 -20.34
N GLU A 134 1.16 -4.34 -21.41
CA GLU A 134 2.38 -5.17 -21.33
C GLU A 134 3.46 -4.47 -20.48
N HIS A 135 3.62 -3.16 -20.62
CA HIS A 135 4.53 -2.38 -19.77
C HIS A 135 4.16 -2.50 -18.28
N PHE A 136 2.87 -2.38 -17.92
CA PHE A 136 2.42 -2.58 -16.55
C PHE A 136 2.53 -4.04 -16.08
N HIS A 137 2.38 -5.03 -16.95
CA HIS A 137 2.67 -6.43 -16.61
C HIS A 137 4.12 -6.56 -16.15
N GLN A 138 5.05 -6.06 -16.98
CA GLN A 138 6.49 -6.26 -16.81
C GLN A 138 7.09 -5.47 -15.65
N ILE A 139 6.79 -4.17 -15.53
CA ILE A 139 7.44 -3.31 -14.53
C ILE A 139 6.49 -2.54 -13.61
N GLY A 140 5.17 -2.68 -13.79
CA GLY A 140 4.17 -2.11 -12.89
C GLY A 140 4.16 -0.58 -12.92
N THR A 141 3.57 0.04 -11.91
CA THR A 141 3.59 1.51 -11.80
C THR A 141 5.01 2.09 -11.69
N PRO A 142 6.03 1.43 -11.09
CA PRO A 142 7.42 1.94 -11.10
C PRO A 142 7.97 2.34 -12.49
N GLY A 143 7.46 1.76 -13.58
CA GLY A 143 7.83 2.17 -14.95
C GLY A 143 7.44 3.61 -15.30
N VAL A 144 6.43 4.17 -14.64
CA VAL A 144 5.99 5.57 -14.80
C VAL A 144 7.07 6.56 -14.37
N LEU A 145 8.02 6.14 -13.53
CA LEU A 145 9.10 6.99 -13.05
C LEU A 145 9.92 7.60 -14.19
N GLY A 146 10.26 6.81 -15.22
CA GLY A 146 11.00 7.30 -16.39
C GLY A 146 10.23 8.38 -17.16
N LEU A 147 8.91 8.19 -17.33
CA LEU A 147 8.04 9.18 -17.97
C LEU A 147 7.97 10.49 -17.17
N VAL A 148 7.84 10.41 -15.84
CA VAL A 148 7.78 11.60 -14.98
C VAL A 148 9.11 12.35 -14.96
N LYS A 149 10.24 11.62 -15.02
CA LYS A 149 11.56 12.21 -15.21
C LYS A 149 11.67 12.98 -16.52
N GLU A 150 11.15 12.46 -17.64
CA GLU A 150 11.21 13.16 -18.94
C GLU A 150 10.44 14.49 -18.93
N PHE A 151 9.36 14.57 -18.14
CA PHE A 151 8.65 15.84 -17.93
C PHE A 151 9.37 16.82 -16.98
N GLY A 152 10.47 16.41 -16.34
CA GLY A 152 11.14 17.22 -15.31
C GLY A 152 10.26 17.43 -14.08
N ALA A 153 9.46 16.42 -13.71
CA ALA A 153 8.47 16.49 -12.63
C ALA A 153 8.70 15.43 -11.52
N LEU A 154 9.87 14.79 -11.50
CA LEU A 154 10.21 13.81 -10.47
C LEU A 154 10.56 14.55 -9.16
N PRO A 155 9.83 14.33 -8.05
CA PRO A 155 10.11 15.07 -6.82
C PRO A 155 11.52 14.77 -6.33
N THR A 156 12.35 15.80 -6.20
CA THR A 156 13.72 15.69 -5.71
C THR A 156 13.95 16.66 -4.57
N ARG A 157 14.48 16.15 -3.45
CA ARG A 157 14.79 16.93 -2.24
C ARG A 157 13.62 17.81 -1.80
N ASN A 158 12.50 17.19 -1.42
CA ASN A 158 11.26 17.89 -1.04
C ASN A 158 10.75 18.89 -2.11
N PHE A 159 10.71 18.45 -3.38
CA PHE A 159 10.29 19.28 -4.53
C PHE A 159 11.14 20.54 -4.78
N GLN A 160 12.36 20.62 -4.27
CA GLN A 160 13.32 21.68 -4.63
C GLN A 160 13.73 21.61 -6.10
N SER A 161 13.67 20.41 -6.70
CA SER A 161 13.90 20.16 -8.11
C SER A 161 12.91 19.11 -8.63
N GLY A 162 12.67 19.14 -9.94
CA GLY A 162 11.93 18.12 -10.69
C GLY A 162 12.83 17.08 -11.39
N VAL A 163 14.14 17.16 -11.15
CA VAL A 163 15.17 16.34 -11.78
C VAL A 163 15.97 15.64 -10.68
N ASN A 164 16.19 14.33 -10.85
CA ASN A 164 17.11 13.52 -10.05
C ASN A 164 18.09 12.87 -11.02
N GLU A 165 19.39 13.12 -10.84
CA GLU A 165 20.45 12.61 -11.73
C GLU A 165 20.66 11.09 -11.59
N ASP A 166 20.25 10.53 -10.45
CA ASP A 166 20.46 9.13 -10.06
C ASP A 166 19.17 8.29 -10.14
N TRP A 167 18.15 8.78 -10.84
CA TRP A 167 16.82 8.18 -10.91
C TRP A 167 16.82 6.73 -11.40
N GLU A 168 17.78 6.34 -12.25
CA GLU A 168 17.89 4.97 -12.76
C GLU A 168 18.11 3.96 -11.62
N LYS A 169 18.76 4.35 -10.51
CA LYS A 169 19.01 3.47 -9.36
C LYS A 169 17.72 2.98 -8.69
N ILE A 170 16.61 3.69 -8.89
CA ILE A 170 15.31 3.40 -8.28
C ILE A 170 14.21 3.19 -9.32
N SER A 171 14.55 3.04 -10.60
CA SER A 171 13.55 2.89 -11.67
C SER A 171 12.82 1.54 -11.63
N GLY A 172 11.70 1.45 -12.36
CA GLY A 172 10.97 0.19 -12.53
C GLY A 172 11.80 -0.92 -13.20
N GLU A 173 12.69 -0.58 -14.13
CA GLU A 173 13.61 -1.51 -14.77
C GLU A 173 14.64 -2.07 -13.77
N THR A 174 15.21 -1.20 -12.93
CA THR A 174 16.12 -1.62 -11.86
C THR A 174 15.39 -2.51 -10.87
N LEU A 175 14.18 -2.16 -10.45
CA LEU A 175 13.34 -3.00 -9.59
C LEU A 175 13.07 -4.37 -10.20
N ALA A 176 12.68 -4.42 -11.47
CA ALA A 176 12.34 -5.66 -12.16
C ALA A 176 13.53 -6.61 -12.32
N THR A 177 14.74 -6.06 -12.51
CA THR A 177 15.96 -6.85 -12.74
C THR A 177 16.69 -7.25 -11.45
N THR A 178 16.46 -6.55 -10.34
CA THR A 178 17.19 -6.76 -9.08
C THR A 178 16.36 -7.45 -8.01
N ILE A 179 15.29 -6.81 -7.53
CA ILE A 179 14.58 -7.21 -6.30
C ILE A 179 13.17 -7.77 -6.53
N SER A 180 12.63 -7.68 -7.75
CA SER A 180 11.32 -8.27 -8.07
C SER A 180 11.35 -9.80 -8.01
N THR A 181 10.38 -10.39 -7.31
CA THR A 181 10.18 -11.85 -7.27
C THR A 181 9.30 -12.36 -8.40
N ARG A 182 8.66 -11.45 -9.16
CA ARG A 182 7.79 -11.78 -10.31
C ARG A 182 8.31 -11.10 -11.58
N LYS A 183 8.61 -11.89 -12.62
CA LYS A 183 9.31 -11.40 -13.83
C LYS A 183 8.45 -11.14 -15.06
N ASN A 184 7.33 -11.87 -15.21
CA ASN A 184 6.53 -11.81 -16.44
C ASN A 184 5.21 -11.06 -16.24
N MET A 185 4.60 -11.21 -15.06
CA MET A 185 3.36 -10.53 -14.70
C MET A 185 3.32 -10.41 -13.18
N GLY A 186 3.01 -9.22 -12.69
CA GLY A 186 2.84 -8.93 -11.28
C GLY A 186 1.52 -9.46 -10.70
N LEU A 187 1.21 -9.01 -9.49
CA LEU A 187 0.00 -9.36 -8.77
C LEU A 187 -1.20 -8.60 -9.32
N ALA A 188 -2.17 -9.34 -9.86
CA ALA A 188 -3.44 -8.79 -10.29
C ALA A 188 -4.39 -8.60 -9.11
N CYS A 189 -5.12 -7.48 -9.12
CA CYS A 189 -6.35 -7.35 -8.36
C CYS A 189 -7.41 -8.31 -8.93
N PRO A 190 -8.47 -8.63 -8.18
CA PRO A 190 -9.49 -9.55 -8.68
C PRO A 190 -10.12 -9.07 -9.99
N ALA A 191 -10.25 -9.99 -10.96
CA ALA A 191 -10.72 -9.74 -12.32
C ALA A 191 -9.90 -8.72 -13.16
N CYS A 192 -8.70 -8.31 -12.71
CA CYS A 192 -7.86 -7.40 -13.48
C CYS A 192 -6.94 -8.17 -14.43
N PRO A 193 -6.96 -7.90 -15.76
CA PRO A 193 -6.05 -8.55 -16.70
C PRO A 193 -4.65 -7.90 -16.73
N VAL A 194 -4.41 -6.78 -16.02
CA VAL A 194 -3.19 -5.96 -16.12
C VAL A 194 -2.09 -6.36 -15.13
N GLY A 195 -2.40 -6.97 -13.98
CA GLY A 195 -1.35 -7.51 -13.10
C GLY A 195 -0.25 -6.54 -12.64
N CYS A 196 -0.55 -5.27 -12.39
CA CYS A 196 0.49 -4.25 -12.16
C CYS A 196 1.24 -4.39 -10.82
N GLY A 197 0.67 -5.04 -9.80
CA GLY A 197 1.25 -5.05 -8.45
C GLY A 197 2.63 -5.72 -8.40
N ARG A 198 3.61 -5.08 -7.76
CA ARG A 198 4.94 -5.67 -7.58
C ARG A 198 4.98 -6.52 -6.32
N VAL A 199 5.85 -7.53 -6.31
CA VAL A 199 6.26 -8.25 -5.11
C VAL A 199 7.77 -8.28 -5.13
N THR A 200 8.40 -7.77 -4.08
CA THR A 200 9.84 -7.57 -4.03
C THR A 200 10.43 -8.21 -2.79
N LYS A 201 11.69 -8.64 -2.90
CA LYS A 201 12.46 -9.25 -1.82
C LYS A 201 13.85 -8.63 -1.79
N VAL A 202 14.16 -7.99 -0.67
CA VAL A 202 15.48 -7.45 -0.36
C VAL A 202 16.22 -8.46 0.52
N VAL A 203 17.39 -8.91 0.06
CA VAL A 203 18.23 -9.90 0.78
C VAL A 203 19.40 -9.26 1.54
N ASN A 204 19.71 -8.00 1.26
CA ASN A 204 20.71 -7.24 2.00
C ASN A 204 20.29 -7.16 3.48
N PRO A 205 21.12 -7.64 4.44
CA PRO A 205 20.76 -7.67 5.86
C PRO A 205 20.37 -6.31 6.45
N LYS A 206 20.90 -5.21 5.89
CA LYS A 206 20.61 -3.85 6.36
C LYS A 206 19.14 -3.47 6.14
N PHE A 207 18.56 -3.89 5.02
CA PHE A 207 17.21 -3.51 4.59
C PHE A 207 16.34 -4.73 4.26
N ALA A 208 16.66 -5.88 4.85
CA ALA A 208 16.02 -7.15 4.52
C ALA A 208 14.50 -7.11 4.76
N GLY A 209 13.76 -7.69 3.83
CA GLY A 209 12.31 -7.75 3.86
C GLY A 209 11.74 -8.28 2.55
N GLU A 210 10.46 -8.64 2.59
CA GLU A 210 9.71 -9.10 1.43
C GLU A 210 8.27 -8.59 1.56
N GLY A 211 7.68 -8.12 0.46
CA GLY A 211 6.33 -7.56 0.48
C GLY A 211 5.84 -7.07 -0.88
N VAL A 212 4.62 -6.55 -0.88
CA VAL A 212 4.00 -5.94 -2.07
C VAL A 212 4.57 -4.53 -2.31
N GLY A 213 4.75 -4.18 -3.59
CA GLY A 213 5.32 -2.92 -4.03
C GLY A 213 6.86 -2.98 -4.14
N PRO A 214 7.54 -1.82 -4.09
CA PRO A 214 6.92 -0.48 -4.03
C PRO A 214 6.23 -0.11 -5.35
N GLU A 215 5.20 0.74 -5.25
CA GLU A 215 4.58 1.43 -6.39
C GLU A 215 5.37 2.71 -6.74
N TYR A 216 5.10 3.34 -7.88
CA TYR A 216 5.77 4.57 -8.32
C TYR A 216 5.79 5.65 -7.24
N GLU A 217 4.65 5.93 -6.61
CA GLU A 217 4.54 7.00 -5.62
C GLU A 217 5.40 6.71 -4.38
N THR A 218 5.47 5.46 -3.95
CA THR A 218 6.36 5.03 -2.86
C THR A 218 7.82 5.29 -3.23
N ILE A 219 8.22 4.95 -4.46
CA ILE A 219 9.58 5.22 -4.96
C ILE A 219 9.84 6.72 -5.07
N GLY A 220 8.90 7.49 -5.62
CA GLY A 220 9.04 8.93 -5.80
C GLY A 220 9.20 9.65 -4.46
N LEU A 221 8.39 9.32 -3.45
CA LEU A 221 8.35 10.06 -2.19
C LEU A 221 9.33 9.56 -1.13
N LEU A 222 9.60 8.25 -1.02
CA LEU A 222 10.60 7.71 -0.08
C LEU A 222 12.00 7.62 -0.71
N GLY A 223 12.08 7.60 -2.04
CA GLY A 223 13.34 7.58 -2.78
C GLY A 223 13.74 8.99 -3.20
N SER A 224 13.28 9.41 -4.38
CA SER A 224 13.74 10.64 -5.03
C SER A 224 13.51 11.90 -4.18
N SER A 225 12.34 12.05 -3.56
CA SER A 225 12.01 13.21 -2.73
C SER A 225 12.89 13.30 -1.48
N CYS A 226 13.44 12.18 -1.02
CA CYS A 226 14.40 12.10 0.09
C CYS A 226 15.86 11.99 -0.41
N GLU A 227 16.08 11.96 -1.73
CA GLU A 227 17.37 11.78 -2.42
C GLU A 227 18.16 10.52 -2.02
N THR A 228 17.51 9.49 -1.46
CA THR A 228 18.23 8.28 -1.00
C THR A 228 18.80 7.49 -2.15
N ASN A 229 18.09 7.43 -3.29
CA ASN A 229 18.46 6.69 -4.49
C ASN A 229 18.87 5.23 -4.22
N ASP A 230 18.33 4.66 -3.15
CA ASP A 230 18.60 3.31 -2.64
C ASP A 230 17.30 2.51 -2.66
N LEU A 231 17.13 1.72 -3.72
CA LEU A 231 15.89 0.98 -3.96
C LEU A 231 15.60 -0.05 -2.86
N GLU A 232 16.62 -0.60 -2.21
CA GLU A 232 16.45 -1.56 -1.12
C GLU A 232 15.90 -0.87 0.13
N ALA A 233 16.46 0.29 0.49
CA ALA A 233 15.95 1.12 1.59
C ALA A 233 14.52 1.61 1.35
N VAL A 234 14.24 2.08 0.13
CA VAL A 234 12.88 2.51 -0.29
C VAL A 234 11.89 1.36 -0.17
N SER A 235 12.27 0.16 -0.61
CA SER A 235 11.42 -1.03 -0.51
C SER A 235 11.18 -1.40 0.95
N LYS A 236 12.23 -1.37 1.80
CA LYS A 236 12.11 -1.62 3.23
C LYS A 236 11.15 -0.65 3.92
N ALA A 237 11.29 0.65 3.66
CA ALA A 237 10.40 1.67 4.21
C ALA A 237 8.95 1.47 3.71
N GLY A 238 8.77 1.08 2.45
CA GLY A 238 7.47 0.70 1.89
C GLY A 238 6.84 -0.49 2.61
N PHE A 239 7.60 -1.56 2.88
CA PHE A 239 7.12 -2.71 3.65
C PHE A 239 6.69 -2.31 5.06
N MET A 240 7.48 -1.47 5.73
CA MET A 240 7.13 -0.95 7.05
C MET A 240 5.84 -0.12 7.02
N CYS A 241 5.65 0.71 5.99
CA CYS A 241 4.39 1.44 5.80
C CYS A 241 3.20 0.49 5.66
N ASN A 242 3.33 -0.61 4.90
CA ASN A 242 2.25 -1.59 4.76
C ASN A 242 1.92 -2.27 6.10
N GLU A 243 2.94 -2.73 6.83
CA GLU A 243 2.77 -3.40 8.12
C GLU A 243 2.19 -2.48 9.21
N MET A 244 2.65 -1.23 9.24
CA MET A 244 2.14 -0.22 10.16
C MET A 244 0.77 0.32 9.77
N GLY A 245 0.40 0.20 8.49
CA GLY A 245 -0.81 0.78 7.91
C GLY A 245 -0.69 2.29 7.72
N MET A 246 0.33 2.74 6.96
CA MET A 246 0.67 4.15 6.75
C MET A 246 0.79 4.51 5.26
N ASP A 247 0.40 5.73 4.91
CA ASP A 247 0.43 6.24 3.53
C ASP A 247 1.85 6.61 3.13
N THR A 248 2.44 5.88 2.19
CA THR A 248 3.83 6.08 1.75
C THR A 248 4.06 7.48 1.17
N ILE A 249 3.04 8.09 0.55
CA ILE A 249 3.14 9.45 -0.01
C ILE A 249 3.31 10.46 1.13
N SER A 250 2.40 10.42 2.11
CA SER A 250 2.43 11.35 3.23
C SER A 250 3.62 11.09 4.15
N VAL A 251 4.04 9.84 4.33
CA VAL A 251 5.26 9.48 5.07
C VAL A 251 6.48 10.09 4.37
N GLY A 252 6.67 9.82 3.08
CA GLY A 252 7.82 10.36 2.34
C GLY A 252 7.83 11.88 2.27
N GLY A 253 6.67 12.52 2.08
CA GLY A 253 6.56 13.98 2.16
C GLY A 253 6.90 14.54 3.55
N THR A 254 6.48 13.87 4.62
CA THR A 254 6.80 14.28 6.00
C THR A 254 8.29 14.14 6.28
N ILE A 255 8.91 13.04 5.85
CA ILE A 255 10.35 12.80 6.01
C ILE A 255 11.16 13.81 5.19
N ALA A 256 10.82 14.03 3.91
CA ALA A 256 11.51 15.00 3.06
C ALA A 256 11.43 16.43 3.62
N CYS A 257 10.27 16.82 4.16
CA CYS A 257 10.11 18.09 4.87
C CYS A 257 11.01 18.17 6.10
N ALA A 258 11.06 17.11 6.92
CA ALA A 258 11.94 17.06 8.09
C ALA A 258 13.42 17.15 7.70
N MET A 259 13.83 16.50 6.59
CA MET A 259 15.20 16.60 6.06
C MET A 259 15.56 18.02 5.66
N GLU A 260 14.65 18.72 4.95
CA GLU A 260 14.86 20.11 4.58
C GLU A 260 14.95 21.05 5.80
N LEU A 261 14.06 20.87 6.78
CA LEU A 261 14.11 21.65 8.02
C LEU A 261 15.40 21.40 8.79
N TYR A 262 15.90 20.16 8.79
CA TYR A 262 17.17 19.80 9.42
C TYR A 262 18.36 20.47 8.71
N GLU A 263 18.47 20.35 7.39
CA GLU A 263 19.57 20.96 6.63
C GLU A 263 19.57 22.50 6.68
N ARG A 264 18.39 23.12 6.82
CA ARG A 264 18.26 24.57 7.02
C ARG A 264 18.47 25.02 8.47
N GLY A 265 18.65 24.09 9.41
CA GLY A 265 18.90 24.38 10.83
C GLY A 265 17.64 24.76 11.63
N PHE A 266 16.43 24.54 11.09
CA PHE A 266 15.16 24.77 11.79
C PHE A 266 14.75 23.57 12.66
N LEU A 267 15.24 22.37 12.36
CA LEU A 267 15.05 21.16 13.16
C LEU A 267 16.43 20.69 13.66
N PRO A 268 16.87 21.05 14.88
CA PRO A 268 18.24 20.78 15.32
C PRO A 268 18.41 19.33 15.80
N MET A 269 19.65 18.81 15.71
CA MET A 269 20.00 17.43 16.12
C MET A 269 19.55 17.03 17.54
N LYS A 270 19.44 17.97 18.48
CA LYS A 270 18.95 17.66 19.84
C LYS A 270 17.48 17.21 19.88
N ASP A 271 16.70 17.59 18.86
CA ASP A 271 15.26 17.31 18.77
C ASP A 271 14.99 16.10 17.85
N VAL A 272 16.03 15.54 17.21
CA VAL A 272 15.96 14.37 16.33
C VAL A 272 16.95 13.30 16.77
N GLY A 273 16.54 12.03 16.78
CA GLY A 273 17.39 10.94 17.28
C GLY A 273 18.57 10.58 16.36
N MET A 274 18.64 11.15 15.17
CA MET A 274 19.62 10.82 14.12
C MET A 274 19.76 11.98 13.11
N PRO A 275 20.86 12.04 12.33
CA PRO A 275 21.01 13.04 11.26
C PRO A 275 19.98 12.83 10.14
N LEU A 276 19.27 13.90 9.76
CA LEU A 276 18.23 13.88 8.72
C LEU A 276 18.69 14.59 7.44
N ASN A 277 19.92 14.38 7.00
CA ASN A 277 20.35 14.91 5.70
C ASN A 277 19.63 14.20 4.55
N PHE A 278 19.35 14.92 3.46
CA PHE A 278 18.93 14.28 2.22
C PHE A 278 19.98 13.25 1.78
N GLY A 279 19.53 12.15 1.20
CA GLY A 279 20.39 11.02 0.84
C GLY A 279 20.65 10.01 1.97
N ASN A 280 20.18 10.26 3.19
CA ASN A 280 20.34 9.30 4.28
C ASN A 280 19.26 8.20 4.23
N SER A 281 19.59 7.07 3.61
CA SER A 281 18.71 5.88 3.54
C SER A 281 18.27 5.34 4.91
N GLU A 282 19.14 5.40 5.93
CA GLU A 282 18.80 4.93 7.28
C GLU A 282 17.83 5.86 7.99
N ALA A 283 17.81 7.15 7.64
CA ALA A 283 16.84 8.09 8.22
C ALA A 283 15.43 7.91 7.66
N VAL A 284 15.29 7.32 6.46
CA VAL A 284 14.00 7.04 5.85
C VAL A 284 13.35 5.78 6.42
N VAL A 285 14.16 4.80 6.83
CA VAL A 285 13.73 3.48 7.37
C VAL A 285 13.50 3.56 8.87
#